data_AF-A0A353N824-F1
#
_entry.id   AF-A0A353N824-F1
#
_cell.length_a   1.000
_cell.length_b   1.000
_cell.length_c   1.000
_cell.angle_alpha   90.00
_cell.angle_beta   90.00
_cell.angle_gamma   90.00
#
_symmetry.space_group_name_H-M   'P 1'
#
loop_
_entity.id
_entity.type
_entity.pdbx_description
1 polymer ?
#
loop_
_entity_poly.entity_id
_entity_poly.type
_entity_poly.pdbx_seq_one_letter_code
_entity_poly.pdbx_strand_id
1 'polypeptide(L)' 'MPLRLTGDEKMFRETKSGLAFVLPAFALLLTFKLWPIGVSIVESLMHTEITGTRTFVGLENYAYLFKADPVFWSSFK' A
#
# COMPACT_ATOMS: atom_id res chain seq x y z
N MET A 1 -35.99 -39.04 -2.09
CA MET A 1 -35.64 -37.86 -1.26
C MET A 1 -34.77 -36.93 -2.12
N PRO A 2 -35.29 -35.83 -2.69
CA PRO A 2 -34.47 -34.96 -3.53
C PRO A 2 -33.69 -33.96 -2.66
N LEU A 3 -32.38 -33.86 -2.89
CA LEU A 3 -31.48 -32.88 -2.27
C LEU A 3 -31.81 -31.48 -2.81
N ARG A 4 -32.16 -30.56 -1.91
CA ARG A 4 -32.55 -29.18 -2.22
C ARG A 4 -31.31 -28.31 -2.45
N LEU A 5 -30.87 -28.20 -3.71
CA LEU A 5 -29.74 -27.37 -4.16
C LEU A 5 -30.07 -25.86 -4.25
N THR A 6 -30.88 -25.31 -3.32
CA THR A 6 -31.39 -23.92 -3.40
C THR A 6 -30.61 -22.93 -2.50
N GLY A 7 -29.61 -23.41 -1.75
CA GLY A 7 -28.85 -22.59 -0.78
C GLY A 7 -27.77 -21.70 -1.40
N ASP A 8 -27.06 -22.20 -2.41
CA ASP A 8 -25.84 -21.56 -2.91
C ASP A 8 -26.10 -20.26 -3.68
N GLU A 9 -27.17 -20.20 -4.49
CA GLU A 9 -27.51 -19.00 -5.27
C GLU A 9 -27.96 -17.82 -4.39
N LYS A 10 -28.69 -18.11 -3.30
CA LYS A 10 -29.10 -17.09 -2.33
C LYS A 10 -27.89 -16.57 -1.55
N MET A 11 -27.04 -17.45 -1.04
CA MET A 11 -25.85 -17.07 -0.29
C MET A 11 -24.89 -16.25 -1.17
N PHE A 12 -24.73 -16.63 -2.45
CA PHE A 12 -23.89 -15.88 -3.40
C PHE A 12 -24.47 -14.51 -3.79
N ARG A 13 -25.80 -14.39 -3.95
CA ARG A 13 -26.46 -13.09 -4.17
C ARG A 13 -26.32 -12.15 -2.98
N GLU A 14 -26.45 -12.66 -1.76
CA GLU A 14 -26.28 -11.86 -0.53
C GLU A 14 -24.81 -11.47 -0.31
N THR A 15 -23.87 -12.35 -0.66
CA THR A 15 -22.43 -12.05 -0.61
C THR A 15 -22.06 -10.96 -1.62
N LYS A 16 -22.63 -10.99 -2.83
CA LYS A 16 -22.43 -9.93 -3.84
C LYS A 16 -22.92 -8.57 -3.36
N SER A 17 -24.08 -8.49 -2.71
CA SER A 17 -24.58 -7.23 -2.17
C SER A 17 -23.73 -6.71 -1.01
N GLY A 18 -23.26 -7.60 -0.13
CA GLY A 18 -22.32 -7.23 0.94
C GLY A 18 -20.98 -6.72 0.39
N LEU A 19 -20.44 -7.39 -0.62
CA LEU A 19 -19.22 -6.94 -1.28
C LEU A 19 -19.41 -5.59 -1.96
N ALA A 20 -20.50 -5.41 -2.72
CA ALA A 20 -20.82 -4.14 -3.38
C ALA A 20 -20.94 -2.97 -2.40
N PHE A 21 -21.43 -3.22 -1.17
CA PHE A 21 -21.49 -2.21 -0.11
C PHE A 21 -20.10 -1.81 0.43
N VAL A 22 -19.18 -2.77 0.54
CA VAL A 22 -17.82 -2.53 1.08
C VAL A 22 -16.87 -1.99 0.02
N LEU A 23 -17.10 -2.29 -1.26
CA LEU A 23 -16.23 -1.91 -2.38
C LEU A 23 -15.85 -0.41 -2.40
N PRO A 24 -16.77 0.56 -2.20
CA PRO A 24 -16.40 1.98 -2.20
C PRO A 24 -15.42 2.33 -1.08
N ALA A 25 -15.65 1.85 0.15
CA ALA A 25 -14.74 2.09 1.27
C ALA A 25 -13.37 1.43 1.03
N PHE A 26 -13.36 0.23 0.45
CA PHE A 26 -12.14 -0.49 0.10
C PHE A 26 -11.36 0.24 -1.01
N ALA A 27 -12.04 0.76 -2.03
CA ALA A 27 -11.43 1.57 -3.08
C ALA A 27 -10.79 2.83 -2.50
N LEU A 28 -11.49 3.55 -1.61
CA LEU A 28 -10.94 4.72 -0.92
C LEU A 28 -9.70 4.36 -0.09
N LEU A 29 -9.74 3.25 0.65
CA LEU A 29 -8.58 2.74 1.39
C LEU A 29 -7.39 2.44 0.46
N LEU A 30 -7.62 1.78 -0.67
CA LEU A 30 -6.57 1.49 -1.63
C LEU A 30 -5.96 2.78 -2.20
N THR A 31 -6.79 3.71 -2.66
CA THR A 31 -6.36 4.93 -3.34
C THR A 31 -5.70 5.93 -2.41
N PHE A 32 -6.22 6.11 -1.19
CA PHE A 32 -5.74 7.16 -0.30
C PHE A 32 -4.78 6.67 0.78
N LYS A 33 -4.71 5.36 1.05
CA LYS A 33 -3.79 4.80 2.04
C LYS A 33 -2.71 3.95 1.38
N LEU A 34 -3.09 2.91 0.65
CA LEU A 34 -2.12 1.94 0.14
C LEU A 34 -1.30 2.49 -1.03
N TRP A 35 -1.92 3.27 -1.91
CA TRP A 35 -1.21 3.90 -3.02
C TRP A 35 -0.11 4.86 -2.55
N PRO A 36 -0.36 5.85 -1.66
CA PRO A 36 0.70 6.70 -1.14
C PRO A 36 1.83 5.93 -0.45
N ILE A 37 1.51 4.87 0.31
CA ILE A 37 2.53 4.00 0.92
C ILE A 37 3.42 3.37 -0.15
N GLY A 38 2.83 2.82 -1.22
CA GLY A 38 3.57 2.25 -2.34
C GLY A 38 4.49 3.29 -3.01
N VAL A 39 3.97 4.50 -3.24
CA VAL A 39 4.78 5.61 -3.76
C VAL A 39 5.94 5.92 -2.83
N SER A 40 5.71 6.05 -1.53
CA SER A 40 6.78 6.30 -0.55
C SER A 40 7.85 5.20 -0.53
N ILE A 41 7.46 3.93 -0.69
CA ILE A 41 8.43 2.82 -0.79
C ILE A 41 9.28 3.00 -2.05
N VAL A 42 8.67 3.27 -3.20
CA VAL A 42 9.42 3.51 -4.45
C VAL A 42 10.34 4.72 -4.32
N GLU A 43 9.85 5.84 -3.80
CA GLU A 43 10.66 7.04 -3.54
C GLU A 43 11.82 6.75 -2.61
N SER A 44 11.64 5.91 -1.58
CA SER A 44 12.72 5.58 -0.63
C SER A 44 13.90 4.84 -1.28
N LEU A 45 13.64 4.17 -2.42
CA LEU A 45 14.65 3.45 -3.21
C LEU A 45 15.24 4.32 -4.34
N MET A 46 14.75 5.55 -4.48
CA MET A 46 15.19 6.51 -5.48
C MET A 46 15.98 7.64 -4.80
N HIS A 47 16.96 8.18 -5.51
CA HIS A 47 17.55 9.46 -5.17
C HIS A 47 16.93 10.52 -6.09
N THR A 48 16.37 11.56 -5.48
CA THR A 48 15.71 12.65 -6.21
C THR A 48 16.48 13.93 -5.95
N GLU A 49 17.10 14.46 -7.00
CA GLU A 49 17.78 15.75 -6.95
C GLU A 49 16.76 16.90 -6.88
N ILE A 50 17.21 18.06 -6.39
CA ILE A 50 16.39 19.29 -6.35
C ILE A 50 15.93 19.71 -7.76
N THR A 51 16.71 19.37 -8.79
CA THR A 51 16.41 19.59 -10.21
C THR A 51 15.27 18.69 -10.73
N GLY A 52 14.86 17.68 -9.96
CA GLY A 52 13.83 16.72 -10.31
C GLY A 52 14.35 15.44 -10.99
N THR A 53 15.67 15.32 -11.19
CA THR A 53 16.27 14.07 -11.69
C THR A 53 16.09 12.96 -10.68
N ARG A 54 15.56 11.81 -11.14
CA ARG A 54 15.33 10.63 -10.31
C ARG A 54 16.24 9.49 -10.76
N THR A 55 17.02 8.96 -9.84
CA THR A 55 17.90 7.80 -10.08
C THR A 55 17.56 6.68 -9.11
N PHE A 56 17.54 5.44 -9.59
CA PHE A 56 17.33 4.28 -8.73
C PHE A 56 18.64 3.95 -8.00
N VAL A 57 18.61 3.97 -6.68
CA VAL A 57 19.79 3.76 -5.80
C VAL A 57 19.61 2.58 -4.84
N GLY A 58 18.49 1.85 -4.96
CA GLY A 58 18.20 0.70 -4.11
C GLY A 58 18.22 1.06 -2.62
N LEU A 59 19.15 0.48 -1.85
CA LEU A 59 19.22 0.68 -0.39
C LEU A 59 20.28 1.71 0.05
N GLU A 60 20.90 2.44 -0.88
CA GLU A 60 21.96 3.41 -0.55
C GLU A 60 21.48 4.52 0.39
N ASN A 61 20.26 5.02 0.19
CA ASN A 61 19.64 6.00 1.09
C ASN A 61 19.62 5.50 2.54
N TYR A 62 19.23 4.24 2.75
CA TYR A 62 19.20 3.63 4.07
C TYR A 62 20.60 3.43 4.65
N ALA A 63 21.55 2.94 3.83
CA ALA A 63 22.94 2.78 4.26
C ALA A 63 23.57 4.11 4.71
N TYR A 64 23.27 5.20 4.00
CA TYR A 64 23.67 6.55 4.38
C TYR A 64 23.08 6.96 5.73
N LEU A 65 21.76 6.86 5.91
CA LEU A 65 21.08 7.23 7.16
C LEU A 65 21.65 6.49 8.38
N PHE A 66 21.93 5.20 8.24
CA PHE A 66 22.42 4.40 9.36
C PHE A 66 23.92 4.58 9.67
N LYS A 67 24.76 4.86 8.65
CA LYS A 67 26.23 4.85 8.80
C LYS A 67 26.90 6.20 8.71
N ALA A 68 26.36 7.12 7.91
CA ALA A 68 27.06 8.33 7.49
C ALA A 68 26.35 9.62 7.88
N ASP A 69 25.03 9.61 8.06
CA ASP A 69 24.28 10.80 8.43
C ASP A 69 24.59 11.20 9.89
N PRO A 70 25.20 12.39 10.12
CA PRO A 70 25.61 12.81 11.46
C PRO A 70 24.43 13.19 12.36
N VAL A 71 23.24 13.47 11.80
CA VAL A 71 22.08 13.97 12.54
C VAL A 71 20.96 12.94 12.68
N PHE A 72 20.93 11.90 11.85
CA PHE A 72 19.83 10.91 11.85
C PHE A 72 19.48 10.38 13.24
N TRP A 73 20.47 9.86 13.98
CA TRP A 73 20.25 9.29 15.31
C TRP A 73 20.00 10.35 16.40
N SER A 74 20.40 11.60 16.16
CA SER A 74 20.15 12.68 17.12
C SER A 74 18.66 13.02 17.21
N SER A 75 17.87 12.74 16.16
CA SER A 75 16.43 12.98 16.12
C SER A 75 15.60 12.07 17.04
N PHE A 76 16.20 11.02 17.61
CA PHE A 76 15.54 10.07 18.53
C PHE A 76 15.82 10.36 20.02
N LYS A 77 16.65 11.36 20.33
CA LYS A 77 16.91 11.83 21.69
C LYS A 77 15.92 12.94 22.06
#